data_AF-A0A1I6XXV3-F1
#
_entry.id   AF-A0A1I6XXV3-F1
#
_cell.length_a   1.000
_cell.length_b   1.000
_cell.length_c   1.000
_cell.angle_alpha   90.00
_cell.angle_beta   90.00
_cell.angle_gamma   90.00
#
_symmetry.space_group_name_H-M   'P 1'
#
loop_
_entity.id
_entity.type
_entity.pdbx_description
1 polymer ?
#
loop_
_entity_poly.entity_id
_entity_poly.type
_entity_poly.pdbx_seq_one_letter_code
_entity_poly.pdbx_strand_id
1 'polypeptide(L)'
;MPGGMHASRVLSRSLSRTLALTGAVVALCAGPVAVAHAEDAATTVVGELVRAWPETSPEGQHAGESHEQPLTFVEGADGTSVRVPTAAVEGIDVGSTVEVTVGGTATDSADDQAAADGYEPALEVLDTQVVRAARPGTTVPAGSVTNQVTVAMVAPLGGVPDGTGLADVVDTVNDDVAAFWSEQTGGAVTVGVTAAHDWMTTAAGCADPTALWDEVAARVGFVPGPGRHLLLYVSSRPRDLPGCSYALGQVGTGIASGGRLYVRDDLASLIAHELGHNFGLGHSSGLQCDGTVEGGTCRTAAYRDFYDVMGVSWDRAGTLTAAQADRLGVLPAAATQTAGTGTTTATLAPVSGGTGTRALRVTGAAGTDYWLEYRTAVGRDAWLASDNRYRLDSGVLLHRAGDLPDTSLLLDGSPSAAGAWEADLQTALRPGVPVTVAGGELTVTVDAVTPAGATVTVVRTSPAAAVPAPAPAAPAPAVLPGTGRTAAGPAPAVAPAAPSVPAAAAPVGPVPAAGDPAPMAAAPVEAAATEPAGSSWTTPALAAGGVVGLGGTVLAGKRVLPLLRRG
;
A
#
# COMPACT_ATOMS: atom_id res chain seq x y z
N MET A 1 -12.57 62.38 -22.00
CA MET A 1 -13.11 63.74 -22.16
C MET A 1 -14.11 63.97 -21.03
N PRO A 2 -13.98 65.05 -20.23
CA PRO A 2 -14.42 65.08 -18.84
C PRO A 2 -15.61 66.02 -18.58
N GLY A 3 -16.16 65.97 -17.36
CA GLY A 3 -16.86 67.12 -16.77
C GLY A 3 -17.80 66.77 -15.62
N GLY A 4 -17.52 67.27 -14.41
CA GLY A 4 -18.55 67.42 -13.37
C GLY A 4 -18.08 67.17 -11.93
N MET A 5 -17.33 68.11 -11.36
CA MET A 5 -17.10 68.24 -9.92
C MET A 5 -18.41 68.56 -9.18
N HIS A 6 -18.61 68.04 -7.97
CA HIS A 6 -19.00 68.87 -6.81
C HIS A 6 -18.69 68.16 -5.48
N ALA A 7 -17.88 68.85 -4.68
CA ALA A 7 -17.59 68.56 -3.29
C ALA A 7 -18.67 69.17 -2.38
N SER A 8 -18.92 68.55 -1.23
CA SER A 8 -19.24 69.29 -0.01
C SER A 8 -18.66 68.59 1.21
N ARG A 9 -17.79 69.36 1.87
CA ARG A 9 -17.17 69.10 3.17
C ARG A 9 -18.19 69.38 4.27
N VAL A 10 -18.16 68.60 5.34
CA VAL A 10 -18.42 69.13 6.68
C VAL A 10 -17.28 68.67 7.58
N LEU A 11 -16.54 69.66 8.08
CA LEU A 11 -15.53 69.57 9.13
C LEU A 11 -16.21 69.79 10.49
N SER A 12 -15.80 69.01 11.49
CA SER A 12 -15.59 69.44 12.89
C SER A 12 -14.79 68.32 13.58
N ARG A 13 -13.46 68.41 13.78
CA ARG A 13 -12.77 69.03 14.94
C ARG A 13 -13.59 68.91 16.24
N SER A 14 -13.10 68.46 17.39
CA SER A 14 -11.77 68.12 17.92
C SER A 14 -12.02 67.76 19.38
N LEU A 15 -11.18 66.92 20.02
CA LEU A 15 -10.52 67.17 21.32
C LEU A 15 -10.11 65.86 21.98
N SER A 16 -8.81 65.60 21.92
CA SER A 16 -8.08 64.73 22.81
C SER A 16 -8.22 65.21 24.25
N ARG A 17 -8.52 64.30 25.19
CA ARG A 17 -8.18 64.46 26.61
C ARG A 17 -7.69 63.13 27.17
N THR A 18 -6.37 63.04 27.29
CA THR A 18 -5.65 62.19 28.22
C THR A 18 -6.07 62.55 29.65
N LEU A 19 -6.46 61.56 30.45
CA LEU A 19 -6.46 61.66 31.92
C LEU A 19 -6.01 60.32 32.49
N ALA A 20 -4.80 60.32 33.04
CA ALA A 20 -4.33 59.31 33.98
C ALA A 20 -4.72 59.75 35.40
N LEU A 21 -5.10 58.81 36.27
CA LEU A 21 -4.52 58.53 37.59
C LEU A 21 -5.49 57.75 38.49
N THR A 22 -4.89 56.77 39.19
CA THR A 22 -5.25 56.21 40.52
C THR A 22 -6.60 55.48 40.63
N GLY A 23 -6.69 54.24 41.09
CA GLY A 23 -5.91 53.56 42.11
C GLY A 23 -6.89 53.06 43.17
N ALA A 24 -7.31 51.80 43.08
CA ALA A 24 -8.05 51.13 44.14
C ALA A 24 -7.59 49.66 44.19
N VAL A 25 -6.71 49.39 45.14
CA VAL A 25 -6.36 48.04 45.58
C VAL A 25 -7.55 47.54 46.39
N VAL A 26 -8.27 46.55 45.86
CA VAL A 26 -9.22 45.75 46.62
C VAL A 26 -8.63 44.35 46.74
N ALA A 27 -8.03 44.08 47.89
CA ALA A 27 -7.68 42.75 48.31
C ALA A 27 -8.96 42.01 48.72
N LEU A 28 -9.43 41.08 47.88
CA LEU A 28 -10.42 40.08 48.27
C LEU A 28 -9.85 38.68 48.03
N CYS A 29 -9.50 38.05 49.16
CA CYS A 29 -9.57 36.62 49.48
C CYS A 29 -9.26 35.59 48.38
N ALA A 30 -8.10 34.96 48.52
CA ALA A 30 -7.80 33.66 47.95
C ALA A 30 -8.83 32.60 48.42
N GLY A 31 -9.72 32.21 47.51
CA GLY A 31 -10.28 30.87 47.46
C GLY A 31 -9.53 30.08 46.39
N PRO A 32 -9.52 28.73 46.42
CA PRO A 32 -8.96 27.97 45.33
C PRO A 32 -9.77 28.33 44.09
N VAL A 33 -9.17 29.07 43.16
CA VAL A 33 -9.64 29.09 41.80
C VAL A 33 -9.50 27.65 41.37
N ALA A 34 -10.63 26.93 41.34
CA ALA A 34 -10.75 25.77 40.49
C ALA A 34 -10.18 26.25 39.16
N VAL A 35 -9.02 25.69 38.79
CA VAL A 35 -8.55 25.78 37.43
C VAL A 35 -9.69 25.12 36.66
N ALA A 36 -10.58 25.94 36.10
CA ALA A 36 -11.46 25.48 35.06
C ALA A 36 -10.47 24.97 34.02
N HIS A 37 -10.37 23.65 33.92
CA HIS A 37 -9.88 23.03 32.70
C HIS A 37 -10.65 23.75 31.60
N ALA A 38 -9.94 24.52 30.77
CA ALA A 38 -10.53 24.93 29.52
C ALA A 38 -10.91 23.62 28.85
N GLU A 39 -12.21 23.35 28.74
CA GLU A 39 -12.70 22.36 27.79
C GLU A 39 -12.09 22.81 26.46
N ASP A 40 -11.19 22.01 25.90
CA ASP A 40 -10.66 22.26 24.56
C ASP A 40 -11.88 22.42 23.66
N ALA A 41 -12.08 23.63 23.14
CA ALA A 41 -13.32 23.98 22.49
C ALA A 41 -13.46 23.14 21.21
N ALA A 42 -14.44 22.23 21.23
CA ALA A 42 -14.73 21.36 20.09
C ALA A 42 -14.95 22.21 18.83
N THR A 43 -14.26 21.85 17.76
CA THR A 43 -14.29 22.58 16.48
C THR A 43 -14.84 21.66 15.39
N THR A 44 -15.79 22.15 14.60
CA THR A 44 -16.36 21.39 13.49
C THR A 44 -15.68 21.76 12.18
N VAL A 45 -15.22 20.76 11.44
CA VAL A 45 -14.55 20.86 10.15
C VAL A 45 -15.36 20.12 9.11
N VAL A 46 -15.60 20.74 7.95
CA VAL A 46 -16.28 20.11 6.81
C VAL A 46 -15.30 20.04 5.65
N GLY A 47 -15.01 18.83 5.18
CA GLY A 47 -13.98 18.62 4.18
C GLY A 47 -14.03 17.25 3.51
N GLU A 48 -13.15 17.05 2.55
CA GLU A 48 -12.94 15.75 1.91
C GLU A 48 -12.08 14.86 2.81
N LEU A 49 -12.49 13.61 2.98
CA LEU A 49 -11.70 12.60 3.68
C LEU A 49 -10.57 12.13 2.77
N VAL A 50 -9.34 12.44 3.15
CA VAL A 50 -8.12 12.12 2.41
C VAL A 50 -7.28 11.15 3.23
N ARG A 51 -6.71 10.15 2.56
CA ARG A 51 -5.80 9.20 3.17
C ARG A 51 -4.49 9.19 2.41
N ALA A 52 -3.37 9.20 3.14
CA ALA A 52 -2.03 9.08 2.58
C ALA A 52 -1.26 7.96 3.29
N TRP A 53 -0.52 7.15 2.54
CA TRP A 53 0.20 6.01 3.07
C TRP A 53 1.71 6.27 3.18
N PRO A 54 2.27 6.38 4.40
CA PRO A 54 3.70 6.59 4.57
C PRO A 54 4.48 5.29 4.34
N GLU A 55 5.56 5.40 3.58
CA GLU A 55 6.39 4.26 3.18
C GLU A 55 7.69 4.17 3.99
N THR A 56 8.12 2.95 4.29
CA THR A 56 9.40 2.67 4.95
C THR A 56 10.42 2.22 3.90
N SER A 57 11.68 2.70 4.01
CA SER A 57 12.72 2.31 3.05
C SER A 57 13.01 0.80 3.13
N PRO A 58 13.55 0.18 2.07
CA PRO A 58 13.92 -1.23 2.10
C PRO A 58 14.85 -1.57 3.28
N GLU A 59 15.80 -0.71 3.62
CA GLU A 59 16.67 -0.90 4.78
C GLU A 59 15.90 -0.85 6.10
N GLY A 60 14.97 0.10 6.24
CA GLY A 60 14.10 0.20 7.42
C GLY A 60 13.23 -1.04 7.58
N GLN A 61 12.65 -1.56 6.49
CA GLN A 61 11.89 -2.81 6.52
C GLN A 61 12.73 -4.00 6.99
N HIS A 62 13.98 -4.12 6.54
CA HIS A 62 14.90 -5.17 7.02
C HIS A 62 15.31 -4.96 8.49
N ALA A 63 15.31 -3.72 8.98
CA ALA A 63 15.55 -3.37 10.38
C ALA A 63 14.31 -3.56 11.27
N GLY A 64 13.16 -3.94 10.68
CA GLY A 64 11.90 -4.11 11.39
C GLY A 64 11.15 -2.80 11.65
N GLU A 65 11.50 -1.73 10.96
CA GLU A 65 10.71 -0.49 10.93
C GLU A 65 9.49 -0.69 10.03
N SER A 66 8.34 -0.21 10.47
CA SER A 66 7.10 -0.24 9.69
C SER A 66 6.25 0.98 10.02
N HIS A 67 5.71 1.63 8.99
CA HIS A 67 4.56 2.51 9.15
C HIS A 67 3.29 1.73 8.87
N GLU A 68 2.66 1.21 9.93
CA GLU A 68 1.54 0.28 9.80
C GLU A 68 0.18 0.97 9.61
N GLN A 69 0.13 2.30 9.77
CA GLN A 69 -1.10 3.07 9.75
C GLN A 69 -1.03 4.21 8.72
N PRO A 70 -2.14 4.45 7.99
CA PRO A 70 -2.19 5.60 7.10
C PRO A 70 -2.36 6.88 7.90
N LEU A 71 -1.94 7.98 7.29
CA LEU A 71 -2.32 9.33 7.72
C LEU A 71 -3.69 9.67 7.14
N THR A 72 -4.63 10.05 7.99
CA THR A 72 -5.98 10.45 7.56
C THR A 72 -6.24 11.91 7.89
N PHE A 73 -6.78 12.65 6.92
CA PHE A 73 -7.03 14.08 7.00
C PHE A 73 -8.47 14.41 6.56
N VAL A 74 -9.02 15.46 7.14
CA VAL A 74 -10.21 16.14 6.62
C VAL A 74 -9.75 17.47 6.02
N GLU A 75 -9.86 17.58 4.70
CA GLU A 75 -9.40 18.76 3.95
C GLU A 75 -10.56 19.65 3.52
N GLY A 76 -10.61 20.85 4.08
CA GLY A 76 -11.59 21.89 3.78
C GLY A 76 -11.31 22.61 2.46
N ALA A 77 -12.36 23.11 1.81
CA ALA A 77 -12.25 23.82 0.53
C ALA A 77 -11.52 25.17 0.63
N ASP A 78 -11.31 25.68 1.85
CA ASP A 78 -10.54 26.87 2.17
C ASP A 78 -9.04 26.59 2.41
N GLY A 79 -8.62 25.32 2.25
CA GLY A 79 -7.25 24.87 2.47
C GLY A 79 -6.95 24.48 3.91
N THR A 80 -7.94 24.42 4.81
CA THR A 80 -7.71 23.82 6.14
C THR A 80 -7.51 22.33 5.99
N SER A 81 -6.51 21.75 6.67
CA SER A 81 -6.35 20.31 6.81
C SER A 81 -6.28 19.95 8.28
N VAL A 82 -7.06 18.96 8.69
CA VAL A 82 -7.03 18.45 10.06
C VAL A 82 -6.77 16.95 10.05
N ARG A 83 -5.69 16.56 10.70
CA ARG A 83 -5.34 15.15 10.89
C ARG A 83 -6.25 14.53 11.95
N VAL A 84 -6.80 13.37 11.65
CA VAL A 84 -7.70 12.61 12.53
C VAL A 84 -7.23 11.16 12.64
N PRO A 85 -7.50 10.45 13.76
CA PRO A 85 -7.21 9.03 13.88
C PRO A 85 -7.92 8.24 12.79
N THR A 86 -7.18 7.40 12.07
CA THR A 86 -7.73 6.59 10.97
C THR A 86 -8.88 5.69 11.44
N ALA A 87 -8.75 5.09 12.63
CA ALA A 87 -9.77 4.22 13.21
C ALA A 87 -11.09 4.95 13.51
N ALA A 88 -11.05 6.27 13.77
CA ALA A 88 -12.25 7.04 14.09
C ALA A 88 -13.18 7.27 12.88
N VAL A 89 -12.66 7.06 11.67
CA VAL A 89 -13.37 7.25 10.40
C VAL A 89 -13.34 5.98 9.54
N GLU A 90 -13.16 4.82 10.20
CA GLU A 90 -13.20 3.52 9.54
C GLU A 90 -14.57 3.28 8.87
N GLY A 91 -14.55 2.71 7.67
CA GLY A 91 -15.75 2.45 6.88
C GLY A 91 -16.31 3.65 6.10
N ILE A 92 -15.67 4.82 6.16
CA ILE A 92 -15.98 5.95 5.28
C ILE A 92 -15.04 5.91 4.07
N ASP A 93 -15.61 5.94 2.87
CA ASP A 93 -14.85 5.93 1.62
C ASP A 93 -13.99 7.19 1.48
N VAL A 94 -12.71 7.01 1.11
CA VAL A 94 -11.82 8.10 0.73
C VAL A 94 -12.43 8.90 -0.42
N GLY A 95 -12.32 10.23 -0.36
CA GLY A 95 -12.98 11.15 -1.28
C GLY A 95 -14.41 11.52 -0.91
N SER A 96 -14.95 10.99 0.19
CA SER A 96 -16.23 11.43 0.74
C SER A 96 -16.09 12.81 1.40
N THR A 97 -17.10 13.67 1.28
CA THR A 97 -17.19 14.88 2.10
C THR A 97 -17.78 14.52 3.45
N VAL A 98 -17.05 14.81 4.51
CA VAL A 98 -17.40 14.55 5.91
C VAL A 98 -17.50 15.86 6.70
N GLU A 99 -18.36 15.86 7.71
CA GLU A 99 -18.39 16.85 8.79
C GLU A 99 -17.87 16.14 10.04
N VAL A 100 -16.78 16.64 10.60
CA VAL A 100 -16.10 16.05 11.77
C VAL A 100 -16.01 17.12 12.85
N THR A 101 -16.44 16.78 14.06
CA THR A 101 -16.21 17.61 15.24
C THR A 101 -15.00 17.06 15.97
N VAL A 102 -13.95 17.88 16.09
CA VAL A 102 -12.67 17.51 16.71
C VAL A 102 -12.47 18.22 18.05
N GLY A 103 -11.83 17.53 18.99
CA GLY A 103 -11.45 18.02 20.32
C GLY A 103 -9.96 18.37 20.42
N GLY A 104 -9.36 18.07 21.57
CA GLY A 104 -7.91 18.21 21.78
C GLY A 104 -7.09 17.19 20.97
N THR A 105 -5.78 17.16 21.19
CA THR A 105 -4.90 16.13 20.59
C THR A 105 -5.28 14.74 21.10
N ALA A 106 -5.32 13.74 20.22
CA ALA A 106 -5.53 12.35 20.61
C ALA A 106 -4.45 11.94 21.63
N THR A 107 -4.86 11.63 22.86
CA THR A 107 -3.93 11.38 23.98
C THR A 107 -3.55 9.91 24.13
N ASP A 108 -4.24 8.99 23.46
CA ASP A 108 -3.89 7.58 23.48
C ASP A 108 -2.91 7.29 22.33
N SER A 109 -1.70 6.86 22.67
CA SER A 109 -0.68 6.46 21.68
C SER A 109 -1.12 5.29 20.80
N ALA A 110 -2.08 4.48 21.25
CA ALA A 110 -2.66 3.43 20.42
C ALA A 110 -3.47 4.01 19.24
N ASP A 111 -4.07 5.19 19.41
CA ASP A 111 -4.92 5.84 18.42
C ASP A 111 -4.14 6.73 17.44
N ASP A 112 -2.86 7.01 17.75
CA ASP A 112 -1.98 7.83 16.89
C ASP A 112 -0.50 7.42 16.97
N GLN A 113 -0.17 6.28 16.36
CA GLN A 113 1.23 5.83 16.23
C GLN A 113 2.07 6.77 15.37
N ALA A 114 1.47 7.43 14.37
CA ALA A 114 2.23 8.29 13.47
C ALA A 114 2.78 9.55 14.18
N ALA A 115 2.18 9.99 15.31
CA ALA A 115 2.81 11.03 16.13
C ALA A 115 4.17 10.57 16.71
N ALA A 116 4.32 9.28 17.06
CA ALA A 116 5.60 8.73 17.49
C ALA A 116 6.63 8.68 16.35
N ASP A 117 6.17 8.57 15.10
CA ASP A 117 6.98 8.63 13.88
C ASP A 117 7.35 10.07 13.48
N GLY A 118 6.93 11.07 14.26
CA GLY A 118 7.28 12.48 14.07
C GLY A 118 6.30 13.27 13.20
N TYR A 119 5.12 12.74 12.91
CA TYR A 119 4.02 13.51 12.32
C TYR A 119 3.32 14.38 13.37
N GLU A 120 2.69 15.46 12.92
CA GLU A 120 1.86 16.29 13.80
C GLU A 120 0.72 15.45 14.42
N PRO A 121 0.42 15.57 15.73
CA PRO A 121 -0.59 14.75 16.38
C PRO A 121 -1.99 14.89 15.75
N ALA A 122 -2.70 13.78 15.67
CA ALA A 122 -4.09 13.76 15.25
C ALA A 122 -4.99 14.40 16.32
N LEU A 123 -6.08 15.03 15.89
CA LEU A 123 -7.10 15.57 16.79
C LEU A 123 -8.16 14.51 17.09
N GLU A 124 -8.57 14.41 18.36
CA GLU A 124 -9.61 13.48 18.80
C GLU A 124 -10.92 13.77 18.05
N VAL A 125 -11.52 12.73 17.47
CA VAL A 125 -12.81 12.83 16.78
C VAL A 125 -13.93 12.61 17.79
N LEU A 126 -14.73 13.65 18.03
CA LEU A 126 -15.86 13.63 18.96
C LEU A 126 -17.17 13.24 18.27
N ASP A 127 -17.32 13.58 16.98
CA ASP A 127 -18.47 13.22 16.14
C ASP A 127 -18.08 13.22 14.65
N THR A 128 -18.69 12.37 13.84
CA THR A 128 -18.46 12.29 12.39
C THR A 128 -19.74 11.98 11.62
N GLN A 129 -20.00 12.75 10.57
CA GLN A 129 -21.11 12.54 9.64
C GLN A 129 -20.65 12.62 8.18
N VAL A 130 -21.05 11.64 7.35
CA VAL A 130 -20.87 11.73 5.89
C VAL A 130 -21.91 12.69 5.32
N VAL A 131 -21.44 13.82 4.79
CA VAL A 131 -22.26 14.85 4.12
C VAL A 131 -22.52 14.46 2.67
N ARG A 132 -21.52 13.84 2.02
CA ARG A 132 -21.59 13.36 0.64
C ARG A 132 -20.64 12.18 0.44
N ALA A 133 -21.15 11.09 -0.12
CA ALA A 133 -20.32 9.95 -0.51
C ALA A 133 -19.35 10.31 -1.65
N ALA A 134 -18.20 9.63 -1.67
CA ALA A 134 -17.22 9.71 -2.75
C ALA A 134 -17.88 9.49 -4.13
N ARG A 135 -17.46 10.26 -5.13
CA ARG A 135 -17.90 10.06 -6.52
C ARG A 135 -16.81 9.30 -7.27
N PRO A 136 -17.18 8.32 -8.12
CA PRO A 136 -16.22 7.67 -9.01
C PRO A 136 -15.55 8.72 -9.90
N GLY A 137 -14.23 8.62 -10.05
CA GLY A 137 -13.46 9.49 -10.94
C GLY A 137 -14.02 9.49 -12.37
N THR A 138 -14.09 10.67 -12.99
CA THR A 138 -14.49 10.79 -14.40
C THR A 138 -13.34 10.37 -15.31
N THR A 139 -13.61 9.52 -16.31
CA THR A 139 -12.61 9.04 -17.28
C THR A 139 -12.03 10.18 -18.12
N VAL A 140 -10.69 10.24 -18.24
CA VAL A 140 -9.96 11.18 -19.12
C VAL A 140 -9.95 10.61 -20.57
N PRO A 141 -10.15 11.43 -21.62
CA PRO A 141 -10.13 10.96 -23.01
C PRO A 141 -8.77 10.37 -23.44
N ALA A 142 -8.77 9.26 -24.18
CA ALA A 142 -7.57 8.66 -24.74
C ALA A 142 -6.98 9.51 -25.91
N GLY A 143 -5.65 9.63 -25.95
CA GLY A 143 -4.91 10.26 -27.07
C GLY A 143 -3.88 11.33 -26.67
N SER A 144 -3.87 11.71 -25.39
CA SER A 144 -2.86 12.52 -24.69
C SER A 144 -2.63 11.87 -23.31
N VAL A 145 -1.54 12.22 -22.59
CA VAL A 145 -1.31 11.75 -21.22
C VAL A 145 -2.60 11.79 -20.39
N THR A 146 -3.09 10.62 -19.96
CA THR A 146 -4.31 10.51 -19.14
C THR A 146 -4.03 10.97 -17.71
N ASN A 147 -2.78 10.79 -17.27
CA ASN A 147 -2.30 11.12 -15.93
C ASN A 147 -1.09 12.06 -16.05
N GLN A 148 -1.34 13.34 -15.81
CA GLN A 148 -0.38 14.43 -15.92
C GLN A 148 0.36 14.59 -14.60
N VAL A 149 1.69 14.54 -14.64
CA VAL A 149 2.53 14.74 -13.46
C VAL A 149 3.13 16.14 -13.49
N THR A 150 2.97 16.88 -12.40
CA THR A 150 3.75 18.08 -12.09
C THR A 150 4.83 17.70 -11.10
N VAL A 151 6.10 17.85 -11.49
CA VAL A 151 7.26 17.52 -10.64
C VAL A 151 7.79 18.79 -9.98
N ALA A 152 8.08 18.72 -8.68
CA ALA A 152 8.80 19.78 -7.97
C ALA A 152 9.88 19.19 -7.05
N MET A 153 11.10 19.73 -7.12
CA MET A 153 12.20 19.36 -6.22
C MET A 153 12.12 20.20 -4.94
N VAL A 154 12.11 19.58 -3.77
CA VAL A 154 11.75 20.24 -2.51
C VAL A 154 12.75 19.90 -1.40
N ALA A 155 13.39 20.94 -0.87
CA ALA A 155 14.09 20.89 0.41
C ALA A 155 13.12 21.36 1.51
N PRO A 156 12.52 20.44 2.30
CA PRO A 156 11.53 20.81 3.31
C PRO A 156 12.17 21.61 4.45
N LEU A 157 11.36 22.08 5.41
CA LEU A 157 11.88 22.70 6.63
C LEU A 157 12.97 21.83 7.28
N GLY A 158 14.15 22.42 7.51
CA GLY A 158 15.31 21.73 8.07
C GLY A 158 16.15 20.94 7.05
N GLY A 159 15.69 20.85 5.79
CA GLY A 159 16.39 20.19 4.70
C GLY A 159 17.22 21.13 3.83
N VAL A 160 18.08 20.52 3.02
CA VAL A 160 18.85 21.20 1.97
C VAL A 160 18.79 20.36 0.69
N PRO A 161 18.87 20.95 -0.51
CA PRO A 161 18.95 20.17 -1.75
C PRO A 161 20.02 19.08 -1.69
N ASP A 162 19.68 17.90 -2.20
CA ASP A 162 20.64 16.82 -2.37
C ASP A 162 21.27 16.83 -3.77
N GLY A 163 21.85 15.70 -4.17
CA GLY A 163 22.57 15.57 -5.43
C GLY A 163 21.69 15.24 -6.63
N THR A 164 20.42 14.90 -6.42
CA THR A 164 19.52 14.42 -7.48
C THR A 164 19.09 15.58 -8.37
N GLY A 165 19.21 15.38 -9.69
CA GLY A 165 18.81 16.37 -10.68
C GLY A 165 17.32 16.30 -10.98
N LEU A 166 16.70 17.45 -11.27
CA LEU A 166 15.32 17.49 -11.77
C LEU A 166 15.15 16.65 -13.05
N ALA A 167 16.16 16.64 -13.92
CA ALA A 167 16.13 15.87 -15.15
C ALA A 167 16.02 14.36 -14.88
N ASP A 168 16.76 13.84 -13.89
CA ASP A 168 16.76 12.41 -13.55
C ASP A 168 15.37 11.94 -13.09
N VAL A 169 14.70 12.75 -12.26
CA VAL A 169 13.32 12.48 -11.81
C VAL A 169 12.33 12.56 -12.97
N VAL A 170 12.45 13.57 -13.83
CA VAL A 170 11.57 13.75 -15.00
C VAL A 170 11.72 12.62 -16.00
N ASP A 171 12.95 12.18 -16.27
CA ASP A 171 13.26 11.08 -17.18
C ASP A 171 12.71 9.77 -16.59
N THR A 172 12.90 9.51 -15.30
CA THR A 172 12.32 8.35 -14.62
C THR A 172 10.80 8.27 -14.78
N VAL A 173 10.10 9.40 -14.61
CA VAL A 173 8.64 9.46 -14.76
C VAL A 173 8.21 9.21 -16.21
N ASN A 174 8.89 9.82 -17.17
CA ASN A 174 8.52 9.75 -18.59
C ASN A 174 8.94 8.44 -19.28
N ASP A 175 9.94 7.75 -18.74
CA ASP A 175 10.47 6.52 -19.32
C ASP A 175 9.94 5.29 -18.56
N ASP A 176 10.54 4.93 -17.43
CA ASP A 176 10.27 3.66 -16.75
C ASP A 176 8.87 3.60 -16.12
N VAL A 177 8.44 4.68 -15.45
CA VAL A 177 7.14 4.75 -14.79
C VAL A 177 6.01 4.80 -15.82
N ALA A 178 6.16 5.62 -16.87
CA ALA A 178 5.18 5.69 -17.95
C ALA A 178 5.08 4.37 -18.72
N ALA A 179 6.21 3.71 -19.01
CA ALA A 179 6.24 2.41 -19.65
C ALA A 179 5.57 1.34 -18.78
N PHE A 180 5.85 1.31 -17.48
CA PHE A 180 5.20 0.41 -16.53
C PHE A 180 3.69 0.56 -16.57
N TRP A 181 3.16 1.75 -16.25
CA TRP A 181 1.72 1.92 -16.13
C TRP A 181 0.97 1.75 -17.46
N SER A 182 1.56 2.17 -18.57
CA SER A 182 1.00 1.93 -19.90
C SER A 182 0.91 0.45 -20.23
N GLU A 183 1.97 -0.32 -19.97
CA GLU A 183 1.99 -1.76 -20.20
C GLU A 183 0.99 -2.49 -19.31
N GLN A 184 1.01 -2.22 -18.00
CA GLN A 184 0.21 -2.94 -17.01
C GLN A 184 -1.30 -2.69 -17.16
N THR A 185 -1.67 -1.55 -17.72
CA THR A 185 -3.07 -1.16 -17.90
C THR A 185 -3.56 -1.31 -19.34
N GLY A 186 -2.75 -1.87 -20.25
CA GLY A 186 -3.08 -1.96 -21.67
C GLY A 186 -3.32 -0.60 -22.33
N GLY A 187 -2.65 0.45 -21.84
CA GLY A 187 -2.76 1.83 -22.30
C GLY A 187 -3.92 2.63 -21.69
N ALA A 188 -4.67 2.09 -20.72
CA ALA A 188 -5.71 2.85 -20.02
C ALA A 188 -5.12 3.96 -19.13
N VAL A 189 -3.90 3.78 -18.65
CA VAL A 189 -3.10 4.79 -17.94
C VAL A 189 -1.89 5.15 -18.79
N THR A 190 -1.79 6.42 -19.18
CA THR A 190 -0.59 7.00 -19.79
C THR A 190 -0.10 8.16 -18.92
N VAL A 191 1.06 7.96 -18.30
CA VAL A 191 1.70 8.92 -17.40
C VAL A 191 2.62 9.83 -18.21
N GLY A 192 2.73 11.10 -17.83
CA GLY A 192 3.81 11.95 -18.32
C GLY A 192 3.90 13.28 -17.60
N VAL A 193 5.12 13.82 -17.56
CA VAL A 193 5.41 15.12 -16.94
C VAL A 193 4.89 16.24 -17.84
N THR A 194 4.11 17.15 -17.27
CA THR A 194 3.55 18.32 -17.95
C THR A 194 4.09 19.65 -17.44
N ALA A 195 4.64 19.65 -16.23
CA ALA A 195 5.34 20.76 -15.62
C ALA A 195 6.43 20.24 -14.67
N ALA A 196 7.56 20.94 -14.61
CA ALA A 196 8.71 20.55 -13.82
C ALA A 196 9.34 21.80 -13.19
N HIS A 197 9.63 21.75 -11.90
CA HIS A 197 10.13 22.86 -11.12
C HIS A 197 11.37 22.43 -10.33
N ASP A 198 12.45 23.18 -10.51
CA ASP A 198 13.72 22.93 -9.82
C ASP A 198 13.63 23.27 -8.32
N TRP A 199 14.70 22.98 -7.60
CA TRP A 199 14.81 23.05 -6.14
C TRP A 199 14.20 24.31 -5.54
N MET A 200 13.31 24.08 -4.58
CA MET A 200 12.78 25.11 -3.71
C MET A 200 12.85 24.68 -2.25
N THR A 201 13.03 25.66 -1.38
CA THR A 201 12.87 25.48 0.06
C THR A 201 11.44 25.81 0.47
N THR A 202 10.88 25.04 1.40
CA THR A 202 9.55 25.30 1.99
C THR A 202 9.64 25.70 3.45
N ALA A 203 8.60 26.38 3.94
CA ALA A 203 8.42 26.65 5.36
C ALA A 203 7.82 25.43 6.07
N ALA A 204 6.97 24.65 5.39
CA ALA A 204 6.46 23.39 5.87
C ALA A 204 7.53 22.28 5.86
N GLY A 205 7.49 21.41 6.87
CA GLY A 205 8.27 20.17 6.96
C GLY A 205 7.40 18.94 6.68
N CYS A 206 7.99 17.75 6.67
CA CYS A 206 7.24 16.52 6.39
C CYS A 206 6.31 16.09 7.55
N ALA A 207 6.50 16.63 8.75
CA ALA A 207 5.61 16.38 9.89
C ALA A 207 4.14 16.78 9.60
N ASP A 208 3.94 17.78 8.72
CA ASP A 208 2.64 18.14 8.14
C ASP A 208 2.72 18.02 6.60
N PRO A 209 2.49 16.82 6.05
CA PRO A 209 2.64 16.58 4.62
C PRO A 209 1.59 17.35 3.79
N THR A 210 0.40 17.62 4.35
CA THR A 210 -0.61 18.43 3.64
C THR A 210 -0.14 19.87 3.50
N ALA A 211 0.38 20.50 4.57
CA ALA A 211 0.95 21.84 4.46
C ALA A 211 2.14 21.90 3.48
N LEU A 212 2.97 20.85 3.45
CA LEU A 212 4.07 20.74 2.49
C LEU A 212 3.58 20.70 1.04
N TRP A 213 2.61 19.83 0.73
CA TRP A 213 2.04 19.76 -0.61
C TRP A 213 1.32 21.05 -1.00
N ASP A 214 0.55 21.65 -0.09
CA ASP A 214 -0.24 22.84 -0.40
C ASP A 214 0.64 24.08 -0.61
N GLU A 215 1.72 24.24 0.16
CA GLU A 215 2.72 25.29 -0.05
C GLU A 215 3.35 25.17 -1.44
N VAL A 216 3.77 23.95 -1.82
CA VAL A 216 4.38 23.72 -3.14
C VAL A 216 3.37 23.90 -4.25
N ALA A 217 2.16 23.36 -4.10
CA ALA A 217 1.07 23.47 -5.08
C ALA A 217 0.77 24.94 -5.38
N ALA A 218 0.63 25.77 -4.35
CA ALA A 218 0.40 27.20 -4.49
C ALA A 218 1.57 27.90 -5.21
N ARG A 219 2.82 27.53 -4.90
CA ARG A 219 4.01 28.14 -5.48
C ARG A 219 4.23 27.78 -6.96
N VAL A 220 3.90 26.56 -7.35
CA VAL A 220 4.05 26.09 -8.75
C VAL A 220 2.79 26.29 -9.59
N GLY A 221 1.68 26.70 -8.97
CA GLY A 221 0.39 26.87 -9.65
C GLY A 221 -0.26 25.53 -10.00
N PHE A 222 0.03 24.47 -9.24
CA PHE A 222 -0.67 23.20 -9.38
C PHE A 222 -2.13 23.37 -8.95
N VAL A 223 -3.03 22.75 -9.71
CA VAL A 223 -4.45 22.72 -9.39
C VAL A 223 -4.89 21.26 -9.37
N PRO A 224 -5.34 20.71 -8.23
CA PRO A 224 -5.81 19.33 -8.15
C PRO A 224 -6.94 19.03 -9.13
N GLY A 225 -7.07 17.77 -9.53
CA GLY A 225 -8.17 17.31 -10.37
C GLY A 225 -7.94 15.91 -10.94
N PRO A 226 -8.94 15.33 -11.63
CA PRO A 226 -8.83 14.01 -12.25
C PRO A 226 -7.60 13.90 -13.16
N GLY A 227 -6.81 12.85 -12.99
CA GLY A 227 -5.59 12.58 -13.73
C GLY A 227 -4.52 13.67 -13.59
N ARG A 228 -4.50 14.43 -12.49
CA ARG A 228 -3.47 15.43 -12.21
C ARG A 228 -2.75 15.07 -10.91
N HIS A 229 -1.45 14.83 -11.02
CA HIS A 229 -0.60 14.41 -9.92
C HIS A 229 0.43 15.48 -9.60
N LEU A 230 0.60 15.77 -8.31
CA LEU A 230 1.73 16.57 -7.81
C LEU A 230 2.74 15.62 -7.18
N LEU A 231 3.87 15.41 -7.86
CA LEU A 231 5.01 14.64 -7.37
C LEU A 231 6.04 15.60 -6.78
N LEU A 232 6.27 15.49 -5.48
CA LEU A 232 7.42 16.14 -4.83
C LEU A 232 8.58 15.16 -4.75
N TYR A 233 9.72 15.53 -5.31
CA TYR A 233 10.98 14.91 -4.90
C TYR A 233 11.45 15.65 -3.64
N VAL A 234 11.36 14.99 -2.49
CA VAL A 234 11.74 15.55 -1.19
C VAL A 234 13.17 15.16 -0.88
N SER A 235 13.99 16.13 -0.45
CA SER A 235 15.40 15.84 -0.24
C SER A 235 15.65 14.73 0.80
N SER A 236 16.66 13.93 0.52
CA SER A 236 17.26 12.98 1.46
C SER A 236 18.32 13.59 2.37
N ARG A 237 18.44 14.93 2.44
CA ARG A 237 19.45 15.64 3.26
C ARG A 237 18.85 16.63 4.28
N PRO A 238 19.23 16.50 5.57
CA PRO A 238 19.97 15.37 6.16
C PRO A 238 19.15 14.06 6.10
N ARG A 239 19.79 12.91 6.33
CA ARG A 239 19.09 11.61 6.22
C ARG A 239 17.93 11.53 7.23
N ASP A 240 18.16 12.03 8.43
CA ASP A 240 17.27 12.06 9.59
C ASP A 240 16.31 13.28 9.60
N LEU A 241 15.81 13.70 8.43
CA LEU A 241 14.79 14.75 8.38
C LEU A 241 13.54 14.34 9.18
N PRO A 242 13.14 15.13 10.20
CA PRO A 242 12.01 14.77 11.06
C PRO A 242 10.69 14.65 10.28
N GLY A 243 9.94 13.58 10.54
CA GLY A 243 8.63 13.32 9.96
C GLY A 243 8.64 12.99 8.47
N CYS A 244 9.82 12.81 7.83
CA CYS A 244 9.89 12.44 6.41
C CYS A 244 10.02 10.92 6.26
N SER A 245 8.91 10.24 5.92
CA SER A 245 8.94 8.85 5.43
C SER A 245 9.76 8.71 4.15
N TYR A 246 10.05 7.47 3.72
CA TYR A 246 10.80 7.23 2.48
C TYR A 246 10.02 7.72 1.24
N ALA A 247 8.71 7.49 1.25
CA ALA A 247 7.75 8.06 0.32
C ALA A 247 6.38 8.20 1.01
N LEU A 248 5.45 8.91 0.38
CA LEU A 248 4.09 9.09 0.87
C LEU A 248 3.16 9.37 -0.32
N GLY A 249 2.09 8.59 -0.45
CA GLY A 249 1.15 8.71 -1.56
C GLY A 249 -0.28 8.86 -1.08
N GLN A 250 -1.03 9.81 -1.65
CA GLN A 250 -2.47 9.88 -1.44
C GLN A 250 -3.18 8.73 -2.13
N VAL A 251 -4.17 8.15 -1.44
CA VAL A 251 -4.95 7.03 -1.97
C VAL A 251 -6.15 7.57 -2.73
N GLY A 252 -6.22 7.28 -4.03
CA GLY A 252 -7.34 7.65 -4.88
C GLY A 252 -8.45 6.59 -4.92
N THR A 253 -9.36 6.75 -5.87
CA THR A 253 -10.53 5.86 -6.03
C THR A 253 -10.53 5.07 -7.35
N GLY A 254 -9.47 5.21 -8.15
CA GLY A 254 -9.35 4.56 -9.45
C GLY A 254 -8.34 5.24 -10.38
N ILE A 255 -8.09 4.65 -11.54
CA ILE A 255 -7.06 5.04 -12.54
C ILE A 255 -7.17 6.47 -13.12
N ALA A 256 -8.32 7.14 -12.92
CA ALA A 256 -8.56 8.51 -13.36
C ALA A 256 -8.47 9.53 -12.22
N SER A 257 -8.18 9.07 -11.00
CA SER A 257 -7.93 9.95 -9.86
C SER A 257 -6.65 10.72 -10.09
N GLY A 258 -6.62 11.99 -9.67
CA GLY A 258 -5.36 12.68 -9.41
C GLY A 258 -4.91 12.43 -7.98
N GLY A 259 -3.91 13.19 -7.54
CA GLY A 259 -3.54 13.24 -6.12
C GLY A 259 -2.14 13.76 -5.90
N ARG A 260 -1.68 13.71 -4.66
CA ARG A 260 -0.37 14.21 -4.24
C ARG A 260 0.48 13.04 -3.76
N LEU A 261 1.77 13.12 -4.04
CA LEU A 261 2.75 12.14 -3.60
C LEU A 261 4.08 12.82 -3.35
N TYR A 262 4.91 12.25 -2.48
CA TYR A 262 6.33 12.56 -2.43
C TYR A 262 7.18 11.31 -2.37
N VAL A 263 8.40 11.41 -2.87
CA VAL A 263 9.44 10.39 -2.79
C VAL A 263 10.76 11.03 -2.34
N ARG A 264 11.63 10.25 -1.70
CA ARG A 264 12.97 10.69 -1.31
C ARG A 264 14.10 10.01 -2.08
N ASP A 265 13.73 9.26 -3.11
CA ASP A 265 14.58 8.52 -4.03
C ASP A 265 13.96 8.58 -5.42
N ASP A 266 14.78 8.59 -6.48
CA ASP A 266 14.31 8.62 -7.88
C ASP A 266 14.14 7.22 -8.48
N LEU A 267 14.02 6.20 -7.62
CA LEU A 267 13.74 4.84 -8.03
C LEU A 267 12.39 4.71 -8.75
N ALA A 268 12.40 4.17 -9.97
CA ALA A 268 11.20 4.03 -10.80
C ALA A 268 10.08 3.21 -10.13
N SER A 269 10.42 2.13 -9.42
CA SER A 269 9.43 1.30 -8.72
C SER A 269 8.76 2.06 -7.57
N LEU A 270 9.50 2.92 -6.86
CA LEU A 270 8.97 3.77 -5.80
C LEU A 270 7.98 4.80 -6.36
N ILE A 271 8.36 5.54 -7.40
CA ILE A 271 7.45 6.52 -8.02
C ILE A 271 6.22 5.82 -8.62
N ALA A 272 6.41 4.64 -9.23
CA ALA A 272 5.31 3.84 -9.73
C ALA A 272 4.39 3.36 -8.60
N HIS A 273 4.92 2.91 -7.47
CA HIS A 273 4.19 2.53 -6.26
C HIS A 273 3.29 3.66 -5.75
N GLU A 274 3.86 4.86 -5.57
CA GLU A 274 3.11 6.03 -5.10
C GLU A 274 2.01 6.47 -6.07
N LEU A 275 2.25 6.32 -7.38
CA LEU A 275 1.18 6.53 -8.37
C LEU A 275 0.11 5.45 -8.27
N GLY A 276 0.47 4.21 -7.93
CA GLY A 276 -0.47 3.13 -7.64
C GLY A 276 -1.43 3.46 -6.51
N HIS A 277 -0.94 4.10 -5.43
CA HIS A 277 -1.80 4.66 -4.39
C HIS A 277 -2.77 5.69 -4.94
N ASN A 278 -2.30 6.65 -5.75
CA ASN A 278 -3.18 7.61 -6.40
C ASN A 278 -4.24 6.94 -7.30
N PHE A 279 -3.97 5.76 -7.84
CA PHE A 279 -4.95 4.97 -8.60
C PHE A 279 -5.90 4.13 -7.73
N GLY A 280 -5.75 4.16 -6.41
CA GLY A 280 -6.62 3.50 -5.44
C GLY A 280 -6.15 2.11 -5.02
N LEU A 281 -4.90 1.77 -5.30
CA LEU A 281 -4.27 0.55 -4.79
C LEU A 281 -3.75 0.75 -3.37
N GLY A 282 -3.89 -0.29 -2.55
CA GLY A 282 -3.10 -0.48 -1.35
C GLY A 282 -1.93 -1.41 -1.64
N HIS A 283 -1.25 -1.85 -0.58
CA HIS A 283 -0.08 -2.70 -0.68
C HIS A 283 -0.42 -4.10 -1.17
N SER A 284 0.55 -4.69 -1.85
CA SER A 284 0.61 -6.13 -2.13
C SER A 284 1.47 -6.78 -1.03
N SER A 285 0.78 -7.38 -0.07
CA SER A 285 1.36 -7.89 1.18
C SER A 285 1.28 -9.41 1.23
N GLY A 286 2.05 -10.04 2.11
CA GLY A 286 2.03 -11.49 2.31
C GLY A 286 1.18 -11.87 3.51
N LEU A 287 0.33 -12.89 3.37
CA LEU A 287 -0.35 -13.54 4.49
C LEU A 287 0.39 -14.83 4.83
N GLN A 288 1.04 -14.86 5.99
CA GLN A 288 1.76 -16.02 6.50
C GLN A 288 0.99 -16.62 7.67
N CYS A 289 0.60 -17.88 7.56
CA CYS A 289 -0.08 -18.62 8.62
C CYS A 289 0.78 -19.80 9.09
N ASP A 290 0.66 -20.17 10.36
CA ASP A 290 1.54 -21.16 11.00
C ASP A 290 1.28 -22.57 10.44
N GLY A 291 2.13 -23.01 9.51
CA GLY A 291 2.06 -24.33 8.87
C GLY A 291 0.83 -24.58 8.00
N THR A 292 0.06 -23.54 7.65
CA THR A 292 -1.14 -23.62 6.79
C THR A 292 -1.18 -22.45 5.82
N VAL A 293 -1.85 -22.60 4.68
CA VAL A 293 -1.93 -21.54 3.65
C VAL A 293 -2.85 -20.40 4.10
N GLU A 294 -3.92 -20.76 4.81
CA GLU A 294 -4.89 -19.80 5.34
C GLU A 294 -5.60 -20.40 6.56
N GLY A 295 -5.63 -19.64 7.67
CA GLY A 295 -6.29 -20.02 8.93
C GLY A 295 -5.32 -20.24 10.10
N GLY A 296 -5.87 -20.44 11.29
CA GLY A 296 -5.06 -20.54 12.52
C GLY A 296 -4.44 -19.20 12.92
N THR A 297 -3.20 -19.22 13.40
CA THR A 297 -2.43 -18.01 13.75
C THR A 297 -1.71 -17.51 12.50
N CYS A 298 -2.01 -16.27 12.10
CA CYS A 298 -1.43 -15.64 10.91
C CYS A 298 -0.87 -14.26 11.24
N ARG A 299 0.02 -13.77 10.37
CA ARG A 299 0.40 -12.36 10.27
C ARG A 299 0.24 -11.86 8.83
N THR A 300 -0.08 -10.59 8.69
CA THR A 300 0.13 -9.85 7.44
C THR A 300 1.52 -9.24 7.49
N ALA A 301 2.33 -9.50 6.46
CA ALA A 301 3.65 -8.91 6.28
C ALA A 301 3.56 -7.90 5.13
N ALA A 302 3.57 -6.61 5.47
CA ALA A 302 3.49 -5.53 4.50
C ALA A 302 4.58 -5.66 3.41
N TYR A 303 4.25 -5.31 2.17
CA TYR A 303 5.16 -5.28 1.02
C TYR A 303 5.80 -6.63 0.62
N ARG A 304 5.40 -7.74 1.25
CA ARG A 304 6.03 -9.05 1.04
C ARG A 304 5.76 -9.66 -0.35
N ASP A 305 4.88 -9.09 -1.15
CA ASP A 305 4.75 -9.51 -2.55
C ASP A 305 5.84 -8.88 -3.43
N PHE A 306 7.03 -9.47 -3.41
CA PHE A 306 8.19 -9.02 -4.19
C PHE A 306 8.00 -9.07 -5.72
N TYR A 307 6.88 -9.60 -6.21
CA TYR A 307 6.56 -9.67 -7.64
C TYR A 307 5.78 -8.45 -8.14
N ASP A 308 5.16 -7.69 -7.26
CA ASP A 308 4.19 -6.64 -7.59
C ASP A 308 4.77 -5.25 -7.24
N VAL A 309 4.43 -4.23 -8.03
CA VAL A 309 4.90 -2.85 -7.78
C VAL A 309 4.38 -2.28 -6.47
N MET A 310 3.20 -2.73 -6.01
CA MET A 310 2.63 -2.36 -4.72
C MET A 310 3.19 -3.21 -3.56
N GLY A 311 4.12 -4.13 -3.86
CA GLY A 311 4.98 -4.76 -2.86
C GLY A 311 6.18 -3.88 -2.53
N VAL A 312 7.31 -4.48 -2.20
CA VAL A 312 8.53 -3.72 -1.89
C VAL A 312 9.02 -2.91 -3.11
N SER A 313 9.46 -1.68 -2.87
CA SER A 313 10.11 -0.85 -3.88
C SER A 313 11.61 -1.13 -3.95
N TRP A 314 12.08 -1.68 -5.08
CA TRP A 314 13.47 -2.04 -5.36
C TRP A 314 13.73 -2.00 -6.87
N ASP A 315 14.92 -2.41 -7.34
CA ASP A 315 15.32 -2.31 -8.75
C ASP A 315 14.45 -3.12 -9.73
N ARG A 316 13.50 -3.91 -9.24
CA ARG A 316 12.62 -4.76 -10.03
C ARG A 316 11.16 -4.49 -9.70
N ALA A 317 10.36 -4.25 -10.74
CA ALA A 317 8.90 -4.18 -10.65
C ALA A 317 8.32 -5.20 -11.65
N GLY A 318 7.76 -6.29 -11.12
CA GLY A 318 7.12 -7.31 -11.93
C GLY A 318 5.72 -6.88 -12.40
N THR A 319 5.03 -7.81 -13.04
CA THR A 319 3.65 -7.60 -13.50
C THR A 319 2.71 -7.40 -12.32
N LEU A 320 1.72 -6.52 -12.46
CA LEU A 320 0.64 -6.40 -11.47
C LEU A 320 0.00 -7.77 -11.25
N THR A 321 -0.25 -8.08 -9.99
CA THR A 321 -1.09 -9.21 -9.60
C THR A 321 -2.47 -9.06 -10.20
N ALA A 322 -3.13 -10.19 -10.50
CA ALA A 322 -4.48 -10.21 -11.01
C ALA A 322 -5.46 -9.51 -10.06
N ALA A 323 -5.22 -9.56 -8.74
CA ALA A 323 -6.02 -8.83 -7.75
C ALA A 323 -5.93 -7.31 -7.93
N GLN A 324 -4.72 -6.75 -8.06
CA GLN A 324 -4.53 -5.31 -8.28
C GLN A 324 -5.05 -4.88 -9.66
N ALA A 325 -4.82 -5.70 -10.69
CA ALA A 325 -5.31 -5.42 -12.05
C ALA A 325 -6.85 -5.47 -12.17
N ASP A 326 -7.52 -6.39 -11.45
CA ASP A 326 -8.98 -6.43 -11.36
C ASP A 326 -9.53 -5.21 -10.59
N ARG A 327 -8.87 -4.83 -9.48
CA ARG A 327 -9.23 -3.65 -8.70
C ARG A 327 -9.17 -2.35 -9.53
N LEU A 328 -8.18 -2.21 -10.40
CA LEU A 328 -8.09 -1.09 -11.34
C LEU A 328 -9.07 -1.20 -12.53
N GLY A 329 -9.72 -2.35 -12.71
CA GLY A 329 -10.59 -2.61 -13.87
C GLY A 329 -9.82 -2.77 -15.19
N VAL A 330 -8.53 -3.09 -15.13
CA VAL A 330 -7.66 -3.22 -16.31
C VAL A 330 -7.33 -4.68 -16.65
N LEU A 331 -7.70 -5.64 -15.81
CA LEU A 331 -7.58 -7.06 -16.11
C LEU A 331 -8.62 -7.45 -17.20
N PRO A 332 -8.19 -7.84 -18.42
CA PRO A 332 -9.14 -8.13 -19.48
C PRO A 332 -10.00 -9.35 -19.17
N ALA A 333 -11.31 -9.27 -19.41
CA ALA A 333 -12.22 -10.41 -19.24
C ALA A 333 -11.80 -11.65 -20.05
N ALA A 334 -11.23 -11.45 -21.24
CA ALA A 334 -10.71 -12.53 -22.08
C ALA A 334 -9.44 -13.21 -21.51
N ALA A 335 -8.75 -12.57 -20.56
CA ALA A 335 -7.61 -13.12 -19.86
C ALA A 335 -7.99 -13.79 -18.53
N THR A 336 -9.27 -13.77 -18.16
CA THR A 336 -9.75 -14.27 -16.87
C THR A 336 -10.74 -15.41 -17.07
N GLN A 337 -10.52 -16.51 -16.36
CA GLN A 337 -11.53 -17.56 -16.18
C GLN A 337 -12.10 -17.41 -14.76
N THR A 338 -13.42 -17.58 -14.60
CA THR A 338 -14.06 -17.60 -13.27
C THR A 338 -14.45 -19.04 -12.91
N ALA A 339 -14.09 -19.48 -11.71
CA ALA A 339 -14.45 -20.81 -11.22
C ALA A 339 -15.95 -20.93 -10.93
N GLY A 340 -16.52 -22.08 -11.30
CA GLY A 340 -17.92 -22.41 -11.06
C GLY A 340 -18.21 -22.92 -9.64
N THR A 341 -19.40 -23.49 -9.46
CA THR A 341 -19.87 -24.06 -8.18
C THR A 341 -19.40 -25.49 -7.92
N GLY A 342 -18.69 -26.11 -8.85
CA GLY A 342 -18.14 -27.47 -8.74
C GLY A 342 -16.64 -27.50 -9.02
N THR A 343 -16.15 -28.60 -9.58
CA THR A 343 -14.75 -28.68 -10.02
C THR A 343 -14.52 -27.80 -11.24
N THR A 344 -13.52 -26.93 -11.18
CA THR A 344 -13.05 -26.12 -12.31
C THR A 344 -11.59 -26.45 -12.56
N THR A 345 -11.24 -26.71 -13.82
CA THR A 345 -9.84 -26.81 -14.27
C THR A 345 -9.54 -25.63 -15.21
N ALA A 346 -8.35 -25.07 -15.10
CA ALA A 346 -7.87 -23.99 -15.95
C ALA A 346 -6.41 -24.24 -16.38
N THR A 347 -6.06 -23.80 -17.58
CA THR A 347 -4.67 -23.68 -18.02
C THR A 347 -4.30 -22.21 -17.99
N LEU A 348 -3.43 -21.83 -17.06
CA LEU A 348 -2.91 -20.49 -16.88
C LEU A 348 -1.68 -20.30 -17.77
N ALA A 349 -1.76 -19.36 -18.71
CA ALA A 349 -0.60 -18.74 -19.32
C ALA A 349 0.12 -17.84 -18.31
N PRO A 350 1.41 -17.53 -18.50
CA PRO A 350 2.13 -16.58 -17.66
C PRO A 350 1.39 -15.25 -17.54
N VAL A 351 1.31 -14.67 -16.34
CA VAL A 351 0.58 -13.41 -16.11
C VAL A 351 1.21 -12.24 -16.86
N SER A 352 2.53 -12.23 -16.95
CA SER A 352 3.33 -11.29 -17.76
C SER A 352 3.25 -11.58 -19.26
N GLY A 353 2.58 -12.66 -19.65
CA GLY A 353 2.27 -12.97 -21.03
C GLY A 353 1.19 -12.03 -21.58
N GLY A 354 1.19 -11.78 -22.89
CA GLY A 354 0.20 -10.90 -23.54
C GLY A 354 -1.08 -11.59 -24.02
N THR A 355 -1.21 -12.91 -23.84
CA THR A 355 -2.30 -13.71 -24.44
C THR A 355 -2.66 -14.92 -23.60
N GLY A 356 -3.88 -15.45 -23.78
CA GLY A 356 -4.39 -16.63 -23.08
C GLY A 356 -5.07 -16.30 -21.75
N THR A 357 -5.59 -17.33 -21.07
CA THR A 357 -6.09 -17.20 -19.70
C THR A 357 -4.90 -16.99 -18.77
N ARG A 358 -4.81 -15.84 -18.11
CA ARG A 358 -3.69 -15.45 -17.24
C ARG A 358 -4.03 -15.52 -15.76
N ALA A 359 -5.32 -15.47 -15.44
CA ALA A 359 -5.81 -15.57 -14.08
C ALA A 359 -7.06 -16.45 -13.99
N LEU A 360 -7.17 -17.20 -12.90
CA LEU A 360 -8.41 -17.87 -12.48
C LEU A 360 -8.94 -17.16 -11.23
N ARG A 361 -10.12 -16.53 -11.35
CA ARG A 361 -10.87 -15.94 -10.24
C ARG A 361 -11.71 -17.00 -9.55
N VAL A 362 -11.65 -17.07 -8.22
CA VAL A 362 -12.45 -17.97 -7.39
C VAL A 362 -13.06 -17.18 -6.26
N THR A 363 -14.39 -17.08 -6.20
CA THR A 363 -15.07 -16.35 -5.13
C THR A 363 -15.51 -17.32 -4.02
N GLY A 364 -15.07 -17.09 -2.78
CA GLY A 364 -15.55 -17.83 -1.61
C GLY A 364 -17.01 -17.49 -1.27
N ALA A 365 -17.66 -18.29 -0.42
CA ALA A 365 -19.06 -18.08 -0.04
C ALA A 365 -19.31 -16.73 0.68
N ALA A 366 -18.28 -16.18 1.33
CA ALA A 366 -18.32 -14.86 1.96
C ALA A 366 -18.21 -13.69 0.97
N GLY A 367 -18.00 -13.97 -0.33
CA GLY A 367 -17.82 -12.94 -1.37
C GLY A 367 -16.38 -12.52 -1.61
N THR A 368 -15.42 -13.01 -0.81
CA THR A 368 -13.99 -12.75 -1.02
C THR A 368 -13.48 -13.43 -2.27
N ASP A 369 -12.79 -12.68 -3.12
CA ASP A 369 -12.16 -13.21 -4.32
C ASP A 369 -10.73 -13.70 -4.04
N TYR A 370 -10.42 -14.85 -4.63
CA TYR A 370 -9.09 -15.43 -4.71
C TYR A 370 -8.66 -15.49 -6.18
N TRP A 371 -7.38 -15.29 -6.42
CA TRP A 371 -6.79 -15.23 -7.75
C TRP A 371 -5.63 -16.19 -7.83
N LEU A 372 -5.68 -17.09 -8.82
CA LEU A 372 -4.56 -17.94 -9.18
C LEU A 372 -3.91 -17.37 -10.44
N GLU A 373 -2.61 -17.12 -10.37
CA GLU A 373 -1.82 -16.60 -11.48
C GLU A 373 -0.50 -17.37 -11.61
N TYR A 374 -0.03 -17.55 -12.84
CA TYR A 374 1.25 -18.22 -13.08
C TYR A 374 2.36 -17.19 -13.30
N ARG A 375 3.35 -17.16 -12.40
CA ARG A 375 4.56 -16.33 -12.51
C ARG A 375 5.72 -17.15 -13.05
N THR A 376 6.40 -16.63 -14.05
CA THR A 376 7.64 -17.22 -14.57
C THR A 376 8.44 -16.15 -15.30
N ALA A 377 9.71 -16.44 -15.61
CA ALA A 377 10.68 -15.50 -16.16
C ALA A 377 10.42 -15.13 -17.63
N VAL A 378 9.29 -14.47 -17.91
CA VAL A 378 8.89 -13.98 -19.23
C VAL A 378 8.27 -12.59 -19.11
N GLY A 379 8.22 -11.86 -20.23
CA GLY A 379 7.67 -10.51 -20.24
C GLY A 379 8.37 -9.61 -19.22
N ARG A 380 7.60 -8.84 -18.45
CA ARG A 380 8.12 -7.98 -17.38
C ARG A 380 8.77 -8.76 -16.23
N ASP A 381 8.36 -10.01 -16.01
CA ASP A 381 8.94 -10.87 -14.98
C ASP A 381 10.23 -11.58 -15.43
N ALA A 382 10.77 -11.27 -16.61
CA ALA A 382 11.99 -11.90 -17.13
C ALA A 382 13.21 -11.78 -16.19
N TRP A 383 13.22 -10.78 -15.31
CA TRP A 383 14.26 -10.61 -14.28
C TRP A 383 14.33 -11.80 -13.31
N LEU A 384 13.27 -12.60 -13.15
CA LEU A 384 13.28 -13.83 -12.36
C LEU A 384 14.35 -14.85 -12.82
N ALA A 385 14.81 -14.77 -14.08
CA ALA A 385 15.87 -15.63 -14.61
C ALA A 385 17.29 -15.13 -14.34
N SER A 386 17.49 -13.82 -14.24
CA SER A 386 18.83 -13.21 -14.26
C SER A 386 19.17 -12.39 -13.02
N ASP A 387 18.18 -11.90 -12.28
CA ASP A 387 18.36 -11.01 -11.14
C ASP A 387 17.32 -11.27 -10.04
N ASN A 388 17.18 -12.53 -9.68
CA ASN A 388 16.24 -13.00 -8.67
C ASN A 388 16.91 -13.09 -7.29
N ARG A 389 17.29 -11.93 -6.74
CA ARG A 389 17.99 -11.83 -5.44
C ARG A 389 17.26 -12.54 -4.31
N TYR A 390 15.93 -12.48 -4.30
CA TYR A 390 15.06 -13.08 -3.28
C TYR A 390 14.70 -14.55 -3.56
N ARG A 391 15.22 -15.14 -4.64
CA ARG A 391 14.98 -16.55 -5.02
C ARG A 391 13.49 -16.89 -5.09
N LEU A 392 12.73 -15.97 -5.67
CA LEU A 392 11.31 -16.12 -5.92
C LEU A 392 11.06 -17.27 -6.91
N ASP A 393 10.08 -18.11 -6.63
CA ASP A 393 9.78 -19.28 -7.45
C ASP A 393 9.09 -18.90 -8.77
N SER A 394 9.40 -19.65 -9.83
CA SER A 394 8.48 -19.74 -10.97
C SER A 394 7.40 -20.77 -10.64
N GLY A 395 6.15 -20.32 -10.55
CA GLY A 395 5.05 -21.18 -10.13
C GLY A 395 3.71 -20.46 -10.09
N VAL A 396 2.69 -21.19 -9.67
CA VAL A 396 1.36 -20.62 -9.46
C VAL A 396 1.31 -19.98 -8.09
N LEU A 397 1.00 -18.69 -8.05
CA LEU A 397 0.74 -17.94 -6.83
C LEU A 397 -0.76 -17.90 -6.55
N LEU A 398 -1.10 -17.71 -5.27
CA LEU A 398 -2.47 -17.56 -4.81
C LEU A 398 -2.59 -16.24 -4.06
N HIS A 399 -3.41 -15.34 -4.60
CA HIS A 399 -3.72 -14.06 -3.96
C HIS A 399 -5.16 -14.06 -3.45
N ARG A 400 -5.41 -13.34 -2.37
CA ARG A 400 -6.73 -12.99 -1.88
C ARG A 400 -6.91 -11.49 -2.04
N ALA A 401 -8.01 -11.06 -2.65
CA ALA A 401 -8.36 -9.66 -2.71
C ALA A 401 -8.63 -9.14 -1.28
N GLY A 402 -8.11 -7.97 -0.98
CA GLY A 402 -8.30 -7.31 0.31
C GLY A 402 -8.78 -5.86 0.14
N ASP A 403 -8.87 -5.19 1.28
CA ASP A 403 -9.15 -3.77 1.39
C ASP A 403 -7.91 -3.03 1.91
N LEU A 404 -7.94 -1.70 1.92
CA LEU A 404 -6.82 -0.91 2.47
C LEU A 404 -6.56 -1.31 3.94
N PRO A 405 -5.30 -1.53 4.37
CA PRO A 405 -4.04 -1.28 3.65
C PRO A 405 -3.74 -2.22 2.48
N ASP A 406 -4.09 -3.49 2.61
CA ASP A 406 -3.57 -4.58 1.81
C ASP A 406 -4.57 -5.04 0.76
N THR A 407 -4.64 -4.31 -0.37
CA THR A 407 -5.62 -4.62 -1.41
C THR A 407 -5.32 -5.92 -2.15
N SER A 408 -4.10 -6.45 -2.01
CA SER A 408 -3.71 -7.78 -2.46
C SER A 408 -2.93 -8.50 -1.35
N LEU A 409 -3.38 -9.70 -0.99
CA LEU A 409 -2.70 -10.57 -0.03
C LEU A 409 -2.19 -11.83 -0.73
N LEU A 410 -0.89 -11.96 -0.89
CA LEU A 410 -0.21 -13.17 -1.35
C LEU A 410 -0.23 -14.22 -0.24
N LEU A 411 -0.97 -15.31 -0.44
CA LEU A 411 -1.02 -16.42 0.49
C LEU A 411 0.22 -17.29 0.31
N ASP A 412 0.88 -17.62 1.42
CA ASP A 412 2.03 -18.51 1.40
C ASP A 412 1.61 -19.93 0.96
N GLY A 413 1.92 -20.27 -0.30
CA GLY A 413 1.62 -21.57 -0.89
C GLY A 413 2.51 -22.72 -0.41
N SER A 414 3.51 -22.43 0.43
CA SER A 414 4.41 -23.41 1.02
C SER A 414 4.70 -23.12 2.50
N PRO A 415 3.65 -23.00 3.33
CA PRO A 415 3.72 -22.35 4.63
C PRO A 415 4.69 -23.03 5.59
N SER A 416 5.56 -22.22 6.17
CA SER A 416 6.45 -22.63 7.25
C SER A 416 5.84 -22.36 8.63
N ALA A 417 6.48 -22.92 9.66
CA ALA A 417 6.14 -22.60 11.04
C ALA A 417 6.52 -21.15 11.36
N ALA A 418 5.81 -20.52 12.30
CA ALA A 418 5.96 -19.08 12.58
C ALA A 418 7.40 -18.62 12.85
N GLY A 419 8.22 -19.46 13.49
CA GLY A 419 9.64 -19.16 13.76
C GLY A 419 10.54 -19.10 12.52
N ALA A 420 10.06 -19.48 11.34
CA ALA A 420 10.81 -19.48 10.08
C ALA A 420 10.31 -18.45 9.07
N TRP A 421 9.23 -17.71 9.37
CA TRP A 421 8.60 -16.80 8.42
C TRP A 421 9.54 -15.74 7.82
N GLU A 422 10.53 -15.24 8.56
CA GLU A 422 11.49 -14.25 8.03
C GLU A 422 12.42 -14.84 6.96
N ALA A 423 12.81 -16.11 7.10
CA ALA A 423 13.73 -16.75 6.19
C ALA A 423 13.04 -17.38 4.96
N ASP A 424 11.73 -17.61 5.04
CA ASP A 424 10.97 -18.33 4.03
C ASP A 424 10.26 -17.41 3.05
N LEU A 425 10.91 -17.10 1.94
CA LEU A 425 10.36 -16.26 0.86
C LEU A 425 9.60 -17.07 -0.20
N GLN A 426 9.45 -18.38 -0.03
CA GLN A 426 8.80 -19.23 -1.04
C GLN A 426 7.28 -19.17 -0.86
N THR A 427 6.57 -18.84 -1.93
CA THR A 427 5.12 -18.60 -1.88
C THR A 427 4.36 -19.37 -2.96
N ALA A 428 5.06 -20.01 -3.90
CA ALA A 428 4.41 -20.76 -4.97
C ALA A 428 3.76 -22.04 -4.45
N LEU A 429 2.56 -22.32 -4.94
CA LEU A 429 1.85 -23.56 -4.66
C LEU A 429 2.65 -24.75 -5.21
N ARG A 430 2.87 -25.75 -4.35
CA ARG A 430 3.60 -26.96 -4.71
C ARG A 430 2.76 -27.85 -5.64
N PRO A 431 3.26 -28.26 -6.82
CA PRO A 431 2.54 -29.17 -7.71
C PRO A 431 2.14 -30.48 -7.03
N GLY A 432 0.90 -30.91 -7.24
CA GLY A 432 0.31 -32.13 -6.68
C GLY A 432 -0.07 -32.06 -5.19
N VAL A 433 0.17 -30.93 -4.51
CA VAL A 433 -0.22 -30.74 -3.11
C VAL A 433 -1.53 -29.95 -3.07
N PRO A 434 -2.64 -30.54 -2.61
CA PRO A 434 -3.88 -29.79 -2.44
C PRO A 434 -3.77 -28.85 -1.24
N VAL A 435 -4.20 -27.61 -1.41
CA VAL A 435 -4.30 -26.60 -0.35
C VAL A 435 -5.74 -26.15 -0.17
N THR A 436 -6.15 -25.89 1.07
CA THR A 436 -7.51 -25.45 1.39
C THR A 436 -7.53 -23.98 1.76
N VAL A 437 -8.47 -23.22 1.20
CA VAL A 437 -8.71 -21.80 1.48
C VAL A 437 -10.20 -21.52 1.70
N ALA A 438 -10.55 -20.28 2.02
CA ALA A 438 -11.91 -19.84 2.32
C ALA A 438 -12.56 -20.69 3.44
N GLY A 439 -11.83 -20.91 4.53
CA GLY A 439 -12.31 -21.73 5.66
C GLY A 439 -12.51 -23.22 5.32
N GLY A 440 -11.84 -23.73 4.29
CA GLY A 440 -11.95 -25.12 3.85
C GLY A 440 -12.99 -25.37 2.77
N GLU A 441 -13.67 -24.34 2.28
CA GLU A 441 -14.65 -24.45 1.19
C GLU A 441 -13.98 -24.81 -0.15
N LEU A 442 -12.80 -24.24 -0.41
CA LEU A 442 -12.11 -24.34 -1.68
C LEU A 442 -10.84 -25.15 -1.52
N THR A 443 -10.68 -26.18 -2.34
CA THR A 443 -9.42 -26.94 -2.46
C THR A 443 -8.78 -26.60 -3.80
N VAL A 444 -7.57 -26.07 -3.75
CA VAL A 444 -6.77 -25.71 -4.93
C VAL A 444 -5.62 -26.70 -5.09
N THR A 445 -5.43 -27.20 -6.29
CA THR A 445 -4.29 -28.06 -6.66
C THR A 445 -3.65 -27.53 -7.92
N VAL A 446 -2.32 -27.37 -7.91
CA VAL A 446 -1.54 -27.18 -9.13
C VAL A 446 -1.24 -28.56 -9.71
N ASP A 447 -1.83 -28.88 -10.86
CA ASP A 447 -1.71 -30.20 -11.47
C ASP A 447 -0.37 -30.37 -12.20
N ALA A 448 0.08 -29.33 -12.90
CA ALA A 448 1.35 -29.32 -13.61
C ALA A 448 1.82 -27.88 -13.88
N VAL A 449 3.14 -27.70 -13.98
CA VAL A 449 3.78 -26.45 -14.40
C VAL A 449 4.72 -26.75 -15.55
N THR A 450 4.62 -25.96 -16.62
CA THR A 450 5.52 -26.00 -17.78
C THR A 450 5.95 -24.58 -18.13
N PRO A 451 7.02 -24.38 -18.93
CA PRO A 451 7.40 -23.05 -19.38
C PRO A 451 6.28 -22.30 -20.14
N ALA A 452 5.36 -23.03 -20.77
CA ALA A 452 4.27 -22.45 -21.55
C ALA A 452 3.01 -22.12 -20.70
N GLY A 453 2.89 -22.70 -19.51
CA GLY A 453 1.72 -22.52 -18.66
C GLY A 453 1.60 -23.55 -17.54
N ALA A 454 0.69 -23.29 -16.62
CA ALA A 454 0.36 -24.16 -15.49
C ALA A 454 -1.09 -24.62 -15.56
N THR A 455 -1.36 -25.90 -15.27
CA THR A 455 -2.73 -26.41 -15.13
C THR A 455 -3.10 -26.47 -13.66
N VAL A 456 -4.26 -25.92 -13.32
CA VAL A 456 -4.77 -25.86 -11.95
C VAL A 456 -6.18 -26.44 -11.89
N THR A 457 -6.50 -27.08 -10.77
CA THR A 457 -7.83 -27.57 -10.46
C THR A 457 -8.30 -26.99 -9.14
N VAL A 458 -9.51 -26.43 -9.14
CA VAL A 458 -10.19 -25.91 -7.96
C VAL A 458 -11.46 -26.73 -7.74
N VAL A 459 -11.58 -27.31 -6.55
CA VAL A 459 -12.77 -28.06 -6.14
C VAL A 459 -13.48 -27.27 -5.06
N ARG A 460 -14.75 -26.93 -5.31
CA ARG A 460 -15.63 -26.38 -4.28
C ARG A 460 -16.32 -27.52 -3.54
N THR A 461 -16.09 -27.59 -2.24
CA THR A 461 -16.81 -28.51 -1.36
C THR A 461 -18.20 -27.92 -1.14
N SER A 462 -19.25 -28.63 -1.57
CA SER A 462 -20.62 -28.20 -1.23
C SER A 462 -20.76 -28.22 0.30
N PRO A 463 -21.33 -27.16 0.93
CA PRO A 463 -21.64 -27.25 2.36
C PRO A 463 -22.51 -28.48 2.56
N ALA A 464 -22.10 -29.38 3.46
CA ALA A 464 -22.92 -30.52 3.82
C ALA A 464 -24.31 -29.99 4.18
N ALA A 465 -25.35 -30.42 3.47
CA ALA A 465 -26.72 -30.04 3.79
C ALA A 465 -26.92 -30.34 5.28
N ALA A 466 -27.18 -29.29 6.07
CA ALA A 466 -27.46 -29.46 7.49
C ALA A 466 -28.58 -30.49 7.61
N VAL A 467 -28.28 -31.63 8.24
CA VAL A 467 -29.28 -32.64 8.54
C VAL A 467 -30.33 -31.92 9.40
N PRO A 468 -31.61 -31.86 8.97
CA PRO A 468 -32.64 -31.23 9.79
C PRO A 468 -32.62 -31.91 11.15
N ALA A 469 -32.53 -31.13 12.23
CA ALA A 469 -32.68 -31.66 13.57
C ALA A 469 -33.99 -32.47 13.63
N PRO A 470 -33.99 -33.69 14.21
CA PRO A 470 -35.21 -34.47 14.33
C PRO A 470 -36.25 -33.63 15.07
N ALA A 471 -37.44 -33.51 14.48
CA ALA A 471 -38.52 -32.73 15.05
C ALA A 471 -38.75 -33.17 16.51
N PRO A 472 -38.91 -32.23 17.47
CA PRO A 472 -39.13 -32.59 18.86
C PRO A 472 -40.38 -33.45 18.98
N ALA A 473 -40.24 -34.59 19.67
CA ALA A 473 -41.35 -35.50 19.92
C ALA A 473 -42.45 -34.75 20.70
N ALA A 474 -43.69 -34.85 20.21
CA ALA A 474 -44.84 -34.22 20.85
C ALA A 474 -44.97 -34.69 22.32
N PRO A 475 -45.23 -33.79 23.28
CA PRO A 475 -45.38 -34.17 24.68
C PRO A 475 -46.63 -35.04 24.85
N ALA A 476 -46.46 -36.17 25.55
CA ALA A 476 -47.58 -37.03 25.93
C ALA A 476 -48.56 -36.27 26.86
N PRO A 477 -49.88 -36.49 26.75
CA PRO A 477 -50.86 -35.77 27.54
C PRO A 477 -50.71 -36.08 29.04
N ALA A 478 -50.66 -35.03 29.86
CA ALA A 478 -50.60 -35.14 31.31
C ALA A 478 -51.96 -35.58 31.87
N VAL A 479 -51.98 -36.68 32.61
CA VAL A 479 -53.15 -37.15 33.37
C VAL A 479 -53.08 -36.56 34.78
N LEU A 480 -54.12 -35.83 35.19
CA LEU A 480 -54.26 -35.24 36.54
C LEU A 480 -54.52 -36.33 37.60
N PRO A 481 -53.96 -36.23 38.83
CA PRO A 481 -54.12 -37.24 39.86
C PRO A 481 -55.47 -37.11 40.58
N GLY A 482 -56.31 -38.14 40.44
CA GLY A 482 -57.52 -38.34 41.25
C GLY A 482 -57.20 -39.01 42.59
N THR A 483 -57.82 -38.51 43.65
CA THR A 483 -57.68 -38.93 45.05
C THR A 483 -58.28 -40.31 45.34
N GLY A 484 -57.57 -41.20 46.06
CA GLY A 484 -58.22 -42.28 46.83
C GLY A 484 -57.43 -43.58 47.10
N ARG A 485 -56.96 -43.73 48.34
CA ARG A 485 -56.89 -44.95 49.21
C ARG A 485 -56.27 -46.28 48.71
N THR A 486 -55.08 -46.57 49.28
CA THR A 486 -54.54 -47.84 49.86
C THR A 486 -54.92 -49.21 49.28
N ALA A 487 -53.94 -50.01 48.82
CA ALA A 487 -53.30 -51.12 49.57
C ALA A 487 -52.45 -52.10 48.70
N ALA A 488 -51.39 -52.63 49.34
CA ALA A 488 -50.64 -53.89 49.11
C ALA A 488 -49.57 -53.99 47.99
N GLY A 489 -48.37 -54.47 48.37
CA GLY A 489 -47.11 -54.51 47.60
C GLY A 489 -46.93 -55.74 46.68
N PRO A 490 -45.72 -56.35 46.46
CA PRO A 490 -44.36 -56.03 46.93
C PRO A 490 -43.34 -55.72 45.80
N ALA A 491 -42.13 -55.25 46.16
CA ALA A 491 -40.95 -55.19 45.29
C ALA A 491 -40.23 -56.55 45.19
N PRO A 492 -39.67 -56.90 44.02
CA PRO A 492 -38.20 -57.02 43.84
C PRO A 492 -37.76 -56.59 42.40
N ALA A 493 -36.51 -56.41 41.96
CA ALA A 493 -35.15 -56.34 42.48
C ALA A 493 -34.21 -55.88 41.32
N VAL A 494 -33.19 -55.06 41.63
CA VAL A 494 -31.77 -54.99 41.10
C VAL A 494 -31.56 -54.88 39.56
N ALA A 495 -31.06 -53.75 38.99
CA ALA A 495 -29.67 -53.24 38.83
C ALA A 495 -28.70 -54.15 38.00
N PRO A 496 -27.57 -53.69 37.41
CA PRO A 496 -26.98 -52.34 37.27
C PRO A 496 -26.64 -51.95 35.80
N ALA A 497 -26.17 -50.71 35.60
CA ALA A 497 -25.64 -50.18 34.34
C ALA A 497 -24.34 -50.89 33.91
N ALA A 498 -24.23 -51.20 32.62
CA ALA A 498 -23.01 -51.74 32.03
C ALA A 498 -22.01 -50.60 31.67
N PRO A 499 -20.70 -50.80 31.89
CA PRO A 499 -19.67 -49.78 31.66
C PRO A 499 -19.33 -49.62 30.18
N SER A 500 -19.02 -48.38 29.80
CA SER A 500 -18.49 -47.99 28.48
C SER A 500 -17.09 -48.57 28.26
N VAL A 501 -16.90 -49.22 27.12
CA VAL A 501 -15.61 -49.74 26.64
C VAL A 501 -14.82 -48.58 25.99
N PRO A 502 -13.58 -48.27 26.40
CA PRO A 502 -12.72 -47.38 25.65
C PRO A 502 -12.06 -48.15 24.49
N ALA A 503 -12.15 -47.59 23.27
CA ALA A 503 -11.44 -48.11 22.10
C ALA A 503 -9.93 -47.84 22.20
N ALA A 504 -9.16 -48.84 21.76
CA ALA A 504 -7.73 -49.01 21.99
C ALA A 504 -6.84 -48.00 21.25
N ALA A 505 -5.76 -47.57 21.93
CA ALA A 505 -4.61 -46.89 21.34
C ALA A 505 -3.68 -47.88 20.64
N ALA A 506 -3.19 -47.52 19.45
CA ALA A 506 -2.16 -48.25 18.72
C ALA A 506 -0.75 -47.96 19.30
N PRO A 507 0.20 -48.90 19.25
CA PRO A 507 1.50 -48.78 19.92
C PRO A 507 2.49 -47.90 19.13
N VAL A 508 3.16 -47.00 19.85
CA VAL A 508 4.31 -46.21 19.37
C VAL A 508 5.57 -47.08 19.47
N GLY A 509 6.29 -47.25 18.35
CA GLY A 509 7.60 -47.91 18.31
C GLY A 509 8.71 -47.02 18.89
N PRO A 510 9.84 -47.60 19.36
CA PRO A 510 10.87 -46.86 20.09
C PRO A 510 11.67 -45.91 19.18
N VAL A 511 11.83 -44.67 19.65
CA VAL A 511 12.70 -43.63 19.08
C VAL A 511 14.16 -43.91 19.50
N PRO A 512 15.15 -43.94 18.61
CA PRO A 512 16.56 -43.99 18.99
C PRO A 512 17.03 -42.62 19.51
N ALA A 513 17.78 -42.65 20.63
CA ALA A 513 18.34 -41.47 21.27
C ALA A 513 19.30 -40.70 20.34
N ALA A 514 19.07 -39.41 20.19
CA ALA A 514 20.01 -38.49 19.54
C ALA A 514 21.21 -38.27 20.47
N GLY A 515 22.42 -38.51 19.95
CA GLY A 515 23.67 -38.16 20.61
C GLY A 515 23.90 -36.65 20.56
N ASP A 516 24.57 -36.13 21.59
CA ASP A 516 24.89 -34.72 21.77
C ASP A 516 25.64 -34.13 20.56
N PRO A 517 25.19 -32.99 19.99
CA PRO A 517 26.03 -32.24 19.07
C PRO A 517 27.04 -31.38 19.83
N ALA A 518 28.31 -31.59 19.53
CA ALA A 518 29.44 -30.76 19.96
C ALA A 518 29.25 -29.28 19.52
N PRO A 519 29.81 -28.30 20.25
CA PRO A 519 29.62 -26.89 19.93
C PRO A 519 30.36 -26.53 18.64
N MET A 520 29.62 -26.22 17.57
CA MET A 520 30.19 -25.60 16.38
C MET A 520 30.39 -24.11 16.63
N ALA A 521 31.65 -23.69 16.49
CA ALA A 521 32.08 -22.30 16.58
C ALA A 521 31.36 -21.43 15.54
N ALA A 522 30.90 -20.27 15.98
CA ALA A 522 30.39 -19.21 15.13
C ALA A 522 31.47 -18.79 14.11
N ALA A 523 31.18 -18.99 12.83
CA ALA A 523 31.92 -18.33 11.76
C ALA A 523 31.44 -16.87 11.69
N PRO A 524 32.34 -15.87 11.64
CA PRO A 524 31.95 -14.49 11.53
C PRO A 524 31.35 -14.22 10.14
N VAL A 525 30.19 -13.59 10.13
CA VAL A 525 29.56 -13.00 8.94
C VAL A 525 30.45 -11.84 8.50
N GLU A 526 31.03 -11.97 7.31
CA GLU A 526 31.81 -10.93 6.66
C GLU A 526 30.86 -9.77 6.30
N ALA A 527 31.16 -8.60 6.85
CA ALA A 527 30.49 -7.35 6.48
C ALA A 527 30.65 -7.11 4.98
N ALA A 528 29.53 -6.95 4.27
CA ALA A 528 29.53 -6.49 2.90
C ALA A 528 30.27 -5.14 2.83
N ALA A 529 31.17 -5.07 1.85
CA ALA A 529 32.21 -4.08 1.69
C ALA A 529 31.67 -2.64 1.63
N THR A 530 32.37 -1.74 2.31
CA THR A 530 32.43 -0.32 1.97
C THR A 530 32.88 -0.16 0.51
N GLU A 531 32.03 0.38 -0.36
CA GLU A 531 32.46 0.85 -1.68
C GLU A 531 33.46 2.02 -1.53
N PRO A 532 34.58 2.02 -2.27
CA PRO A 532 35.50 3.15 -2.27
C PRO A 532 35.00 4.25 -3.20
N ALA A 533 35.05 5.47 -2.68
CA ALA A 533 34.81 6.70 -3.41
C ALA A 533 35.73 6.88 -4.64
N GLY A 534 35.14 7.33 -5.75
CA GLY A 534 35.75 8.23 -6.72
C GLY A 534 36.73 7.61 -7.72
N SER A 535 36.29 7.45 -8.97
CA SER A 535 37.19 7.39 -10.13
C SER A 535 36.85 8.51 -11.10
N SER A 536 37.47 9.65 -10.84
CA SER A 536 37.65 10.74 -11.81
C SER A 536 38.55 10.27 -12.94
N TRP A 537 38.06 10.41 -14.16
CA TRP A 537 38.83 10.18 -15.38
C TRP A 537 39.97 11.19 -15.48
N THR A 538 41.21 10.74 -15.26
CA THR A 538 42.42 11.48 -15.65
C THR A 538 43.24 10.64 -16.62
N THR A 539 43.40 11.20 -17.82
CA THR A 539 44.23 10.76 -18.94
C THR A 539 45.68 10.43 -18.57
N PRO A 540 46.30 9.41 -19.17
CA PRO A 540 47.71 9.13 -18.97
C PRO A 540 48.59 10.05 -19.85
N ALA A 541 49.46 10.83 -19.21
CA ALA A 541 50.57 11.49 -19.87
C ALA A 541 51.76 10.51 -19.98
N LEU A 542 52.05 10.05 -21.19
CA LEU A 542 53.32 9.42 -21.56
C LEU A 542 54.33 10.50 -21.95
N ALA A 543 55.44 10.55 -21.23
CA ALA A 543 56.59 11.39 -21.56
C ALA A 543 57.60 10.62 -22.42
N ALA A 544 58.14 11.37 -23.40
CA ALA A 544 59.45 11.25 -24.02
C ALA A 544 59.69 10.13 -25.06
N GLY A 545 59.85 10.58 -26.31
CA GLY A 545 60.69 9.88 -27.30
C GLY A 545 60.46 10.32 -28.75
N GLY A 546 61.34 11.19 -29.29
CA GLY A 546 61.63 11.19 -30.73
C GLY A 546 61.18 12.42 -31.53
N VAL A 547 62.05 13.43 -31.58
CA VAL A 547 62.09 14.47 -32.61
C VAL A 547 62.62 13.88 -33.92
N VAL A 548 61.87 13.99 -35.03
CA VAL A 548 62.37 14.42 -36.36
C VAL A 548 61.17 14.93 -37.16
N GLY A 549 61.14 16.22 -37.46
CA GLY A 549 60.29 16.81 -38.49
C GLY A 549 61.04 16.93 -39.81
N LEU A 550 60.31 16.79 -40.92
CA LEU A 550 60.54 17.18 -42.32
C LEU A 550 59.32 16.57 -43.05
N GLY A 551 58.45 17.22 -43.83
CA GLY A 551 58.47 18.45 -44.59
C GLY A 551 57.64 18.16 -45.87
N GLY A 552 56.75 19.08 -46.27
CA GLY A 552 56.42 19.29 -47.69
C GLY A 552 55.31 18.48 -48.39
N THR A 553 54.22 19.21 -48.70
CA THR A 553 53.63 19.40 -50.05
C THR A 553 52.71 18.37 -50.76
N VAL A 554 51.47 18.83 -51.01
CA VAL A 554 50.78 19.04 -52.32
C VAL A 554 49.92 17.93 -52.97
N LEU A 555 48.63 18.30 -53.11
CA LEU A 555 47.59 18.08 -54.14
C LEU A 555 47.54 16.83 -55.04
N ALA A 556 46.34 16.22 -55.09
CA ALA A 556 45.42 16.04 -56.25
C ALA A 556 44.52 14.82 -55.94
N GLY A 557 43.19 14.78 -56.06
CA GLY A 557 42.26 15.42 -56.99
C GLY A 557 41.59 14.34 -57.83
N LYS A 558 40.31 14.00 -57.58
CA LYS A 558 39.24 13.85 -58.60
C LYS A 558 37.92 13.29 -58.04
N ARG A 559 36.87 14.06 -58.33
CA ARG A 559 35.44 13.71 -58.34
C ARG A 559 35.17 12.44 -59.16
N VAL A 560 34.14 11.68 -58.79
CA VAL A 560 32.97 11.36 -59.64
C VAL A 560 31.79 10.96 -58.72
N LEU A 561 30.70 11.72 -58.81
CA LEU A 561 29.34 11.29 -58.46
C LEU A 561 28.70 10.74 -59.75
N PRO A 562 27.70 9.84 -59.67
CA PRO A 562 26.42 10.30 -60.21
C PRO A 562 25.19 9.92 -59.38
N LEU A 563 24.29 10.90 -59.35
CA LEU A 563 22.84 10.80 -59.13
C LEU A 563 22.16 9.98 -60.23
N LEU A 564 21.04 9.32 -59.88
CA LEU A 564 19.69 9.38 -60.50
C LEU A 564 18.92 8.09 -60.09
N ARG A 565 17.85 8.07 -59.29
CA ARG A 565 16.54 8.79 -59.24
C ARG A 565 15.45 8.13 -60.11
N ARG A 566 14.27 8.03 -59.49
CA ARG A 566 12.87 7.92 -60.00
C ARG A 566 12.34 6.49 -60.17
N GLY A 567 11.06 6.22 -59.87
CA GLY A 567 9.90 7.13 -59.74
C GLY A 567 9.20 7.09 -58.40
#